data_AF-A0A949BKX8-F1
#
_entry.id   AF-A0A949BKX8-F1
#
_cell.length_a   1.000
_cell.length_b   1.000
_cell.length_c   1.000
_cell.angle_alpha   90.00
_cell.angle_beta   90.00
_cell.angle_gamma   90.00
#
_symmetry.space_group_name_H-M   'P 1'
#
loop_
_entity.id
_entity.type
_entity.pdbx_description
1 polymer ?
#
loop_
_entity_poly.entity_id
_entity_poly.type
_entity_poly.pdbx_seq_one_letter_code
_entity_poly.pdbx_strand_id
1 'polypeptide(L)'
;MIQSKALISKVNPENKRKSNVSSGGTGQYRRIKSIGKISTDLIGDMYTPIDSVNRFINLAIHTIGEDAQTRHFLLESKEGIRKMSDLLRRLDKYAKKLENEFKDISK
;
A
#
# COMPACT_ATOMS: atom_id res chain seq x y z
N MET A 1 -42.53 -4.60 67.39
CA MET A 1 -43.44 -3.67 66.68
C MET A 1 -42.63 -3.01 65.57
N ILE A 2 -42.98 -3.34 64.32
CA ILE A 2 -42.31 -2.94 63.08
C ILE A 2 -42.75 -1.52 62.72
N GLN A 3 -41.85 -0.66 62.23
CA GLN A 3 -42.10 0.16 61.02
C GLN A 3 -40.77 0.48 60.32
N SER A 4 -40.88 0.54 58.99
CA SER A 4 -39.85 0.34 57.98
C SER A 4 -39.78 1.57 57.06
N LYS A 5 -38.70 1.66 56.28
CA LYS A 5 -38.45 2.50 55.08
C LYS A 5 -37.94 3.94 55.26
N ALA A 6 -36.67 4.12 54.91
CA ALA A 6 -36.18 4.87 53.74
C ALA A 6 -34.64 4.74 53.70
N LEU A 7 -34.04 3.78 52.99
CA LEU A 7 -33.59 3.83 51.58
C LEU A 7 -32.69 5.05 51.20
N ILE A 8 -31.39 4.73 51.06
CA ILE A 8 -30.52 4.97 49.89
C ILE A 8 -29.47 6.10 49.93
N SER A 9 -28.22 5.63 49.75
CA SER A 9 -27.10 6.21 48.97
C SER A 9 -26.29 7.35 49.56
N LYS A 10 -25.11 6.98 50.07
CA LYS A 10 -23.86 7.67 49.70
C LYS A 10 -22.81 6.63 49.30
N VAL A 11 -23.01 6.03 48.12
CA VAL A 11 -21.93 5.31 47.43
C VAL A 11 -21.15 6.33 46.61
N ASN A 12 -19.86 6.37 46.93
CA ASN A 12 -18.77 7.11 46.31
C ASN A 12 -18.82 7.14 44.75
N PRO A 13 -18.77 8.31 44.08
CA PRO A 13 -18.65 8.38 42.63
C PRO A 13 -17.22 8.75 42.18
N GLU A 14 -16.18 8.24 42.83
CA GLU A 14 -14.86 8.14 42.19
C GLU A 14 -14.74 6.80 41.46
N ASN A 15 -15.44 6.64 40.34
CA ASN A 15 -15.14 5.53 39.44
C ASN A 15 -15.28 5.94 37.97
N LYS A 16 -14.13 6.36 37.41
CA LYS A 16 -13.68 6.11 36.03
C LYS A 16 -14.78 6.08 34.98
N ARG A 17 -15.25 7.26 34.56
CA ARG A 17 -15.61 7.44 33.15
C ARG A 17 -14.32 7.36 32.34
N LYS A 18 -13.90 6.13 32.01
CA LYS A 18 -13.01 5.90 30.87
C LYS A 18 -13.70 6.55 29.69
N SER A 19 -13.13 7.66 29.24
CA SER A 19 -13.43 8.27 27.95
C SER A 19 -13.48 7.17 26.90
N ASN A 20 -14.64 7.00 26.27
CA ASN A 20 -14.76 6.28 25.01
C ASN A 20 -13.92 7.05 23.98
N VAL A 21 -12.63 6.74 23.93
CA VAL A 21 -11.75 7.18 22.85
C VAL A 21 -12.26 6.45 21.61
N SER A 22 -12.70 7.24 20.64
CA SER A 22 -13.11 6.84 19.29
C SER A 22 -12.01 6.02 18.62
N SER A 23 -12.06 4.70 18.81
CA SER A 23 -11.12 3.73 18.23
C SER A 23 -11.28 3.54 16.71
N GLY A 24 -12.28 4.18 16.10
CA GLY A 24 -12.60 4.07 14.66
C GLY A 24 -11.53 4.65 13.73
N GLY A 25 -10.89 5.77 14.09
CA GLY A 25 -9.93 6.46 13.22
C GLY A 25 -8.55 5.78 13.15
N THR A 26 -8.06 5.23 14.27
CA THR A 26 -6.70 4.67 14.34
C THR A 26 -6.58 3.27 13.71
N GLY A 27 -7.69 2.53 13.64
CA GLY A 27 -7.75 1.22 12.98
C GLY A 27 -7.72 1.35 11.45
N GLN A 28 -8.51 2.27 10.89
CA GLN A 28 -8.54 2.54 9.46
C GLN A 28 -7.18 3.09 8.97
N TYR A 29 -6.59 4.04 9.71
CA TYR A 29 -5.28 4.58 9.39
C TYR A 29 -4.17 3.50 9.38
N ARG A 30 -4.13 2.62 10.38
CA ARG A 30 -3.17 1.49 10.40
C ARG A 30 -3.33 0.56 9.21
N ARG A 31 -4.58 0.26 8.83
CA ARG A 31 -4.87 -0.57 7.65
C ARG A 31 -4.38 0.09 6.37
N ILE A 32 -4.65 1.37 6.17
CA ILE A 32 -4.22 2.09 4.97
C ILE A 32 -2.69 2.19 4.91
N LYS A 33 -2.02 2.49 6.02
CA LYS A 33 -0.55 2.48 6.11
C LYS A 33 0.04 1.10 5.78
N SER A 34 -0.59 0.02 6.25
CA SER A 34 -0.16 -1.34 5.91
C SER A 34 -0.31 -1.65 4.41
N ILE A 35 -1.40 -1.22 3.79
CA ILE A 35 -1.63 -1.37 2.34
C ILE A 35 -0.60 -0.57 1.53
N GLY A 36 -0.26 0.65 1.97
CA GLY A 36 0.77 1.48 1.32
C GLY A 36 2.14 0.82 1.37
N LYS A 37 2.52 0.24 2.52
CA LYS A 37 3.77 -0.51 2.65
C LYS A 37 3.80 -1.74 1.75
N ILE A 38 2.77 -2.58 1.80
CA ILE A 38 2.66 -3.78 0.95
C ILE A 38 2.72 -3.42 -0.53
N SER A 39 2.05 -2.34 -0.94
CA SER A 39 2.08 -1.86 -2.33
C SER A 39 3.49 -1.45 -2.75
N THR A 40 4.21 -0.74 -1.88
CA THR A 40 5.58 -0.28 -2.16
C THR A 40 6.54 -1.46 -2.28
N ASP A 41 6.45 -2.42 -1.37
CA ASP A 41 7.27 -3.64 -1.40
C ASP A 41 7.00 -4.44 -2.69
N LEU A 42 5.72 -4.63 -3.06
CA LEU A 42 5.33 -5.33 -4.28
C LEU A 42 5.80 -4.61 -5.55
N ILE A 43 5.71 -3.28 -5.60
CA ILE A 43 6.24 -2.50 -6.73
C ILE A 43 7.77 -2.65 -6.81
N GLY A 44 8.45 -2.64 -5.66
CA GLY A 44 9.87 -2.92 -5.53
C GLY A 44 10.27 -4.26 -6.15
N ASP A 45 9.57 -5.32 -5.73
CA ASP A 45 9.82 -6.70 -6.18
C ASP A 45 9.58 -6.89 -7.69
N MET A 46 8.73 -6.07 -8.30
CA MET A 46 8.42 -6.12 -9.74
C MET A 46 9.51 -5.48 -10.62
N TYR A 47 10.34 -4.57 -10.09
CA TYR A 47 11.37 -3.92 -10.91
C TYR A 47 12.43 -4.90 -11.44
N THR A 48 12.92 -5.79 -10.58
CA THR A 48 13.96 -6.77 -10.92
C THR A 48 13.56 -7.73 -12.05
N PRO A 49 12.39 -8.40 -12.03
CA PRO A 49 12.00 -9.29 -13.11
C PRO A 49 11.75 -8.53 -14.42
N ILE A 50 11.17 -7.33 -14.37
CA ILE A 50 10.94 -6.51 -15.59
C ILE A 50 12.26 -6.10 -16.24
N ASP A 51 13.24 -5.68 -15.42
CA ASP A 51 14.57 -5.33 -15.93
C ASP A 51 15.27 -6.57 -16.53
N SER A 52 15.17 -7.71 -15.86
CA SER A 52 15.72 -8.98 -16.34
C SER A 52 15.14 -9.38 -17.70
N VAL A 53 13.81 -9.33 -17.84
CA VAL A 53 13.12 -9.62 -19.11
C VAL A 53 13.54 -8.65 -20.21
N ASN A 54 13.60 -7.34 -19.91
CA ASN A 54 14.06 -6.34 -20.87
C ASN A 54 15.50 -6.64 -21.35
N ARG A 55 16.39 -7.04 -20.43
CA ARG A 55 17.77 -7.41 -20.77
C ARG A 55 17.82 -8.63 -21.71
N PHE A 56 17.04 -9.68 -21.42
CA PHE A 56 16.97 -10.85 -22.30
C PHE A 56 16.39 -10.54 -23.68
N ILE A 57 15.35 -9.69 -23.75
CA ILE A 57 14.79 -9.24 -25.03
C ILE A 57 15.84 -8.47 -25.83
N ASN A 58 16.60 -7.57 -25.19
CA ASN A 58 17.66 -6.82 -25.87
C ASN A 58 18.74 -7.76 -26.43
N LEU A 59 19.18 -8.74 -25.64
CA LEU A 59 20.13 -9.76 -26.09
C LEU A 59 19.57 -10.54 -27.29
N ALA A 60 18.32 -10.98 -27.22
CA ALA A 60 17.67 -11.68 -28.33
C ALA A 60 17.63 -10.85 -29.61
N ILE A 61 17.27 -9.55 -29.52
CA ILE A 61 17.26 -8.64 -30.67
C ILE A 61 18.65 -8.51 -31.29
N HIS A 62 19.72 -8.49 -30.49
CA HIS A 62 21.10 -8.41 -30.99
C HIS A 62 21.55 -9.67 -31.73
N THR A 63 20.92 -10.82 -31.49
CA THR A 63 21.28 -12.10 -32.13
C THR A 63 20.50 -12.42 -33.39
N ILE A 64 19.49 -11.61 -33.74
CA ILE A 64 18.56 -11.88 -34.84
C ILE A 64 18.79 -10.88 -35.97
N GLY A 65 18.75 -11.37 -37.22
CA GLY A 65 18.87 -10.53 -38.41
C GLY A 65 17.77 -9.47 -38.51
N GLU A 66 18.08 -8.33 -39.12
CA GLU A 66 17.19 -7.15 -39.12
C GLU A 66 15.83 -7.41 -39.79
N ASP A 67 15.82 -8.22 -40.85
CA ASP A 67 14.62 -8.54 -41.64
C ASP A 67 13.81 -9.72 -41.08
N ALA A 68 14.27 -10.34 -40.00
CA ALA A 68 13.57 -11.49 -39.43
C ALA A 68 12.26 -11.05 -38.76
N GLN A 69 11.15 -11.69 -39.12
CA GLN A 69 9.84 -11.45 -38.49
C GLN A 69 9.89 -11.58 -36.96
N THR A 70 10.71 -12.50 -36.43
CA THR A 70 10.93 -12.67 -34.98
C THR A 70 11.44 -11.39 -34.32
N ARG A 71 12.24 -10.58 -35.02
CA ARG A 71 12.75 -9.30 -34.51
C ARG A 71 11.61 -8.30 -34.29
N HIS A 72 10.62 -8.27 -35.17
CA HIS A 72 9.43 -7.44 -35.01
C HIS A 72 8.68 -7.79 -33.71
N PHE A 73 8.42 -9.08 -33.47
CA PHE A 73 7.76 -9.52 -32.25
C PHE A 73 8.53 -9.17 -30.98
N LEU A 74 9.87 -9.25 -31.02
CA LEU A 74 10.72 -8.86 -29.90
C LEU A 74 10.72 -7.34 -29.67
N LEU A 75 10.67 -6.53 -30.72
CA LEU A 75 10.56 -5.07 -30.61
C LEU A 75 9.22 -4.66 -30.00
N GLU A 76 8.11 -5.29 -30.43
CA GLU A 76 6.80 -5.07 -29.80
C GLU A 76 6.80 -5.51 -28.32
N SER A 77 7.42 -6.64 -28.01
CA SER A 77 7.56 -7.13 -26.64
C SER A 77 8.39 -6.16 -25.78
N LYS A 78 9.50 -5.64 -26.31
CA LYS A 78 10.34 -4.62 -25.65
C LYS A 78 9.54 -3.36 -25.34
N GLU A 79 8.70 -2.93 -26.26
CA GLU A 79 7.82 -1.78 -26.06
C GLU A 79 6.78 -2.03 -24.97
N GLY A 80 6.18 -3.23 -24.93
CA GLY A 80 5.29 -3.65 -23.84
C GLY A 80 5.96 -3.61 -22.46
N ILE A 81 7.19 -4.11 -22.37
CA ILE A 81 7.97 -4.10 -21.12
C ILE A 81 8.34 -2.67 -20.69
N ARG A 82 8.67 -1.79 -21.63
CA ARG A 82 8.91 -0.36 -21.33
C ARG A 82 7.67 0.30 -20.75
N LYS A 83 6.50 0.11 -21.38
CA LYS A 83 5.23 0.63 -20.87
C LYS A 83 4.93 0.10 -19.46
N MET A 84 5.21 -1.17 -19.19
CA MET A 84 5.05 -1.76 -17.87
C MET A 84 5.97 -1.13 -16.82
N SER A 85 7.24 -0.91 -17.17
CA SER A 85 8.20 -0.21 -16.31
C SER A 85 7.73 1.22 -15.99
N ASP A 86 7.19 1.94 -16.97
CA ASP A 86 6.68 3.30 -16.76
C ASP A 86 5.42 3.32 -15.87
N LEU A 87 4.54 2.34 -16.03
CA LEU A 87 3.39 2.18 -15.13
C LEU A 87 3.82 1.92 -13.70
N LEU A 88 4.81 1.06 -13.47
CA LEU A 88 5.34 0.82 -12.12
C LEU A 88 5.98 2.05 -11.50
N ARG A 89 6.75 2.83 -12.27
CA ARG A 89 7.30 4.12 -11.81
C ARG A 89 6.21 5.08 -11.38
N ARG A 90 5.11 5.16 -12.14
CA ARG A 90 3.96 6.00 -11.79
C ARG A 90 3.25 5.49 -10.53
N LEU A 91 3.08 4.18 -10.39
CA LEU A 91 2.51 3.54 -9.21
C LEU A 91 3.37 3.80 -7.96
N ASP A 92 4.70 3.64 -8.06
CA ASP A 92 5.64 3.91 -6.98
C ASP A 92 5.57 5.37 -6.53
N LYS A 93 5.58 6.31 -7.48
CA LYS A 93 5.42 7.74 -7.19
C LYS A 93 4.10 8.04 -6.49
N TYR A 94 3.01 7.40 -6.93
CA TYR A 94 1.70 7.55 -6.31
C TYR A 94 1.65 6.98 -4.90
N ALA A 95 2.20 5.78 -4.69
CA ALA A 95 2.28 5.14 -3.37
C ALA A 95 3.08 6.00 -2.38
N LYS A 96 4.22 6.55 -2.80
CA LYS A 96 5.03 7.47 -1.99
C LYS A 96 4.31 8.77 -1.66
N LYS A 97 3.56 9.34 -2.63
CA LYS A 97 2.75 10.55 -2.39
C LYS A 97 1.67 10.31 -1.34
N LEU A 98 0.95 9.19 -1.46
CA LEU A 98 -0.04 8.78 -0.47
C LEU A 98 0.59 8.59 0.92
N GLU A 99 1.72 7.90 1.01
CA GLU A 99 2.41 7.69 2.29
C GLU A 99 2.78 9.01 2.98
N ASN A 100 3.23 10.00 2.21
CA ASN A 100 3.56 11.33 2.74
C ASN A 100 2.31 12.09 3.21
N GLU A 101 1.23 12.10 2.42
CA GLU A 101 -0.04 12.71 2.83
C GLU A 101 -0.58 12.09 4.13
N PHE A 102 -0.44 10.77 4.31
CA PHE A 102 -0.81 10.11 5.57
C PHE A 102 0.07 10.50 6.76
N LYS A 103 1.38 10.69 6.55
CA LYS A 103 2.30 11.16 7.60
C LYS A 103 1.92 12.56 8.08
N ASP A 104 1.50 13.44 7.18
CA ASP A 104 1.11 14.81 7.52
C ASP A 104 -0.22 14.87 8.29
N ILE A 105 -1.17 13.99 7.99
CA ILE A 105 -2.44 13.86 8.74
C ILE A 105 -2.24 13.29 10.16
N SER A 106 -1.14 12.54 10.37
CA SER A 106 -0.86 11.84 11.63
C SER A 106 0.05 12.63 12.60
N LYS A 107 0.52 13.82 12.22
CA LYS A 107 1.27 14.74 13.08
C LYS A 107 0.33 15.73 13.75
#